data_AF-A0AAZ1XIH0-F1
#
_entry.id   AF-A0AAZ1XIH0-F1
#
_cell.length_a   1.000
_cell.length_b   1.000
_cell.length_c   1.000
_cell.angle_alpha   90.00
_cell.angle_beta   90.00
_cell.angle_gamma   90.00
#
_symmetry.space_group_name_H-M   'P 1'
#
loop_
_entity.id
_entity.type
_entity.pdbx_description
1 polymer ?
#
loop_
_entity_poly.entity_id
_entity_poly.type
_entity_poly.pdbx_seq_one_letter_code
_entity_poly.pdbx_strand_id
1 'polypeptide(L)'
;MSALLGELKVEVRYLREDNEAQAAKVGELELQKTELDELKEQYQVRLEINSDSKIIPLLNRGMETAQTSDPEQTCKPDINSVLREMSALLAELKAEIRHLQKENEAQAAKVRELELQKTELDKLKEQHQAQAAKVKELELLRAEMDKLKQDSQAQGGELITIKSRANITENQVEALKREAEGSFTAPVRGAYHFEFYVLGYHSHPSAAVLVKNGEHIFMAYEHSTSSHTVSSSNGVTLLLEVGDVVFLRLCEGAWIFDNENRHSTFSGHLLFPM
;
A
#
# COMPACT_ATOMS: atom_id res chain seq x y z
N MET A 1 3.49 5.09 10.72
CA MET A 1 3.48 4.40 9.41
C MET A 1 4.14 3.01 9.45
N SER A 2 5.32 2.84 10.06
CA SER A 2 5.99 1.51 10.16
C SER A 2 5.26 0.49 11.05
N ALA A 3 4.68 0.92 12.18
CA ALA A 3 3.92 0.05 13.09
C ALA A 3 2.67 -0.54 12.42
N LEU A 4 1.86 0.30 11.78
CA LEU A 4 0.65 -0.11 11.03
C LEU A 4 0.96 -1.08 9.88
N LEU A 5 2.10 -0.92 9.20
CA LEU A 5 2.54 -1.87 8.16
C LEU A 5 2.97 -3.22 8.75
N GLY A 6 3.48 -3.22 9.98
CA GLY A 6 3.81 -4.43 10.73
C GLY A 6 2.55 -5.22 11.11
N GLU A 7 1.55 -4.54 11.66
CA GLU A 7 0.26 -5.14 12.04
C GLU A 7 -0.46 -5.74 10.83
N LEU A 8 -0.52 -5.01 9.71
CA LEU A 8 -1.16 -5.51 8.49
C LEU A 8 -0.46 -6.76 7.91
N LYS A 9 0.87 -6.88 8.07
CA LYS A 9 1.61 -8.07 7.62
C LYS A 9 1.35 -9.30 8.50
N VAL A 10 1.10 -9.10 9.80
CA VAL A 10 0.74 -10.18 10.71
C VAL A 10 -0.67 -10.68 10.39
N GLU A 11 -1.62 -9.75 10.20
CA GLU A 11 -3.01 -10.07 9.88
C GLU A 11 -3.12 -10.85 8.56
N VAL A 12 -2.40 -10.43 7.51
CA VAL A 12 -2.40 -11.13 6.22
C VAL A 12 -1.81 -12.55 6.33
N ARG A 13 -0.84 -12.76 7.22
CA ARG A 13 -0.26 -14.09 7.43
C ARG A 13 -1.25 -15.00 8.15
N TYR A 14 -1.91 -14.49 9.19
CA TYR A 14 -2.95 -15.20 9.92
C TYR A 14 -4.12 -15.61 9.02
N LEU A 15 -4.61 -14.68 8.18
CA LEU A 15 -5.68 -14.96 7.22
C LEU A 15 -5.28 -15.98 6.15
N ARG A 16 -4.00 -16.06 5.76
CA ARG A 16 -3.50 -17.08 4.83
C ARG A 16 -3.51 -18.46 5.49
N GLU A 17 -3.00 -18.57 6.71
CA GLU A 17 -2.96 -19.82 7.46
C GLU A 17 -4.36 -20.37 7.73
N ASP A 18 -5.32 -19.51 8.06
CA ASP A 18 -6.72 -19.91 8.26
C ASP A 18 -7.38 -20.37 6.95
N ASN A 19 -7.10 -19.69 5.82
CA ASN A 19 -7.60 -20.11 4.50
C ASN A 19 -7.01 -21.47 4.05
N GLU A 20 -5.74 -21.72 4.33
CA GLU A 20 -5.11 -23.01 4.02
C GLU A 20 -5.71 -24.15 4.86
N ALA A 21 -5.97 -23.89 6.16
CA ALA A 21 -6.65 -24.85 7.04
C ALA A 21 -8.10 -25.13 6.58
N GLN A 22 -8.82 -24.11 6.14
CA GLN A 22 -10.16 -24.26 5.59
C GLN A 22 -10.16 -25.06 4.28
N ALA A 23 -9.19 -24.82 3.38
CA ALA A 23 -9.06 -25.57 2.13
C ALA A 23 -8.80 -27.07 2.37
N ALA A 24 -7.96 -27.42 3.35
CA ALA A 24 -7.74 -28.81 3.76
C ALA A 24 -9.03 -29.47 4.25
N LYS A 25 -9.83 -28.76 5.05
CA LYS A 25 -11.11 -29.28 5.56
C LYS A 25 -12.18 -29.46 4.48
N VAL A 26 -12.18 -28.59 3.46
CA VAL A 26 -13.04 -28.77 2.28
C VAL A 26 -12.65 -30.04 1.51
N GLY A 27 -11.36 -30.29 1.31
CA GLY A 27 -10.90 -31.51 0.64
C GLY A 27 -11.28 -32.79 1.40
N GLU A 28 -11.22 -32.77 2.73
CA GLU A 28 -11.65 -33.91 3.56
C GLU A 28 -13.16 -34.16 3.47
N LEU A 29 -13.97 -33.10 3.43
CA LEU A 29 -15.42 -33.21 3.22
C LEU A 29 -15.78 -33.68 1.81
N GLU A 30 -15.02 -33.29 0.78
CA GLU A 30 -15.21 -33.81 -0.58
C GLU A 30 -14.93 -35.31 -0.65
N LEU A 31 -13.88 -35.79 0.04
CA LEU A 31 -13.59 -37.22 0.13
C LEU A 31 -14.72 -37.98 0.83
N GLN A 32 -15.20 -37.47 1.97
CA GLN A 32 -16.35 -38.07 2.68
C GLN A 32 -17.63 -38.08 1.83
N LYS A 33 -17.82 -37.07 0.97
CA LYS A 33 -18.94 -37.03 0.04
C LYS A 33 -18.83 -38.13 -1.03
N THR A 34 -17.64 -38.38 -1.56
CA THR A 34 -17.40 -39.48 -2.51
C THR A 34 -17.66 -40.84 -1.87
N GLU A 35 -17.15 -41.07 -0.65
CA GLU A 35 -17.42 -42.31 0.11
C GLU A 35 -18.92 -42.52 0.37
N LEU A 36 -19.66 -41.45 0.66
CA LEU A 36 -21.12 -41.51 0.85
C LEU A 36 -21.85 -41.88 -0.45
N ASP A 37 -21.40 -41.37 -1.60
CA ASP A 37 -21.99 -41.69 -2.89
C ASP A 37 -21.72 -43.15 -3.30
N GLU A 38 -20.52 -43.67 -3.03
CA GLU A 38 -20.21 -45.10 -3.20
C GLU A 38 -21.07 -46.00 -2.29
N LEU A 39 -21.27 -45.61 -1.03
CA LEU A 39 -22.11 -46.35 -0.09
C LEU A 39 -23.58 -46.38 -0.54
N LYS A 40 -24.06 -45.30 -1.15
CA LYS A 40 -25.41 -45.23 -1.73
C LYS A 40 -25.56 -46.14 -2.93
N GLU A 41 -24.57 -46.20 -3.83
CA GLU A 41 -24.58 -47.18 -4.93
C GLU A 41 -24.60 -48.62 -4.41
N GLN A 42 -23.76 -48.95 -3.42
CA GLN A 42 -23.77 -50.28 -2.82
C GLN A 42 -25.12 -50.65 -2.20
N TYR A 43 -25.79 -49.70 -1.54
CA TYR A 43 -27.12 -49.92 -0.99
C TYR A 43 -28.18 -50.12 -2.09
N GLN A 44 -28.10 -49.36 -3.18
CA GLN A 44 -29.01 -49.50 -4.33
C GLN A 44 -28.85 -50.87 -5.02
N VAL A 45 -27.61 -51.31 -5.25
CA VAL A 45 -27.31 -52.64 -5.81
C VAL A 45 -27.83 -53.76 -4.88
N ARG A 46 -27.70 -53.59 -3.56
CA ARG A 46 -28.21 -54.56 -2.58
C ARG A 46 -29.74 -54.61 -2.53
N LEU A 47 -30.42 -53.49 -2.76
CA LEU A 47 -31.88 -53.45 -2.92
C LEU A 47 -32.31 -54.23 -4.17
N GLU A 48 -31.62 -54.05 -5.31
CA GLU A 48 -31.90 -54.77 -6.56
C GLU A 48 -31.70 -56.29 -6.40
N ILE A 49 -30.62 -56.73 -5.75
CA ILE A 49 -30.36 -58.14 -5.43
C ILE A 49 -31.45 -58.73 -4.52
N ASN A 50 -31.97 -57.95 -3.55
CA ASN A 50 -33.02 -58.42 -2.64
C ASN A 50 -34.39 -58.52 -3.30
N SER A 51 -34.70 -57.67 -4.29
CA SER A 51 -35.92 -57.81 -5.11
C SER A 51 -35.92 -59.08 -5.97
N ASP A 52 -34.74 -59.55 -6.40
CA ASP A 52 -34.64 -60.74 -7.27
C ASP A 52 -34.40 -62.07 -6.54
N SER A 53 -33.94 -62.08 -5.28
CA SER A 53 -33.41 -63.32 -4.66
C SER A 53 -34.22 -64.03 -3.55
N LYS A 54 -35.40 -63.57 -3.08
CA LYS A 54 -36.05 -64.27 -1.93
C LYS A 54 -37.56 -64.48 -1.93
N ILE A 55 -38.31 -64.16 -2.98
CA ILE A 55 -39.76 -64.49 -3.03
C ILE A 55 -40.05 -65.75 -3.87
N ILE A 56 -39.23 -66.08 -4.87
CA ILE A 56 -39.49 -67.23 -5.76
C ILE A 56 -39.11 -68.61 -5.15
N PRO A 57 -38.03 -68.78 -4.35
CA PRO A 57 -37.66 -70.11 -3.85
C PRO A 57 -38.59 -70.65 -2.75
N LEU A 58 -39.25 -69.77 -1.99
CA LEU A 58 -40.17 -70.18 -0.91
C LEU A 58 -41.53 -70.65 -1.44
N LEU A 59 -41.98 -70.13 -2.59
CA LEU A 59 -43.18 -70.62 -3.27
C LEU A 59 -42.96 -71.97 -3.95
N ASN A 60 -41.76 -72.22 -4.50
CA ASN A 60 -41.44 -73.49 -5.16
C ASN A 60 -41.14 -74.63 -4.18
N ARG A 61 -40.60 -74.34 -2.98
CA ARG A 61 -40.39 -75.37 -1.94
C ARG A 61 -41.71 -75.92 -1.36
N GLY A 62 -42.82 -75.19 -1.48
CA GLY A 62 -44.15 -75.67 -1.08
C GLY A 62 -44.84 -76.59 -2.11
N MET A 63 -44.38 -76.64 -3.36
CA MET A 63 -44.99 -77.47 -4.42
C MET A 63 -44.21 -78.74 -4.75
N GLU A 64 -42.96 -78.90 -4.30
CA GLU A 64 -42.12 -80.07 -4.62
C GLU A 64 -42.21 -81.24 -3.63
N THR A 65 -43.03 -81.17 -2.57
CA THR A 65 -43.25 -82.33 -1.66
C THR A 65 -44.45 -83.19 -2.02
N ALA A 66 -45.01 -83.06 -3.23
CA ALA A 66 -46.12 -83.89 -3.70
C ALA A 66 -45.74 -84.66 -4.98
N GLN A 67 -44.80 -85.60 -4.87
CA GLN A 67 -44.77 -86.88 -5.62
C GLN A 67 -43.39 -87.55 -5.47
N THR A 68 -43.29 -88.57 -4.62
CA THR A 68 -42.78 -89.92 -4.95
C THR A 68 -42.73 -90.82 -3.69
N SER A 69 -43.17 -92.08 -3.88
CA SER A 69 -43.11 -93.29 -3.02
C SER A 69 -44.04 -93.46 -1.79
N ASP A 70 -45.03 -94.35 -1.97
CA ASP A 70 -45.80 -95.14 -0.98
C ASP A 70 -44.98 -96.34 -0.42
N PRO A 71 -45.45 -97.13 0.58
CA PRO A 71 -46.24 -96.79 1.77
C PRO A 71 -45.70 -97.50 3.04
N GLU A 72 -45.52 -96.82 4.18
CA GLU A 72 -45.63 -97.47 5.51
C GLU A 72 -45.81 -96.46 6.66
N GLN A 73 -47.06 -96.43 7.14
CA GLN A 73 -47.55 -96.15 8.49
C GLN A 73 -47.04 -94.93 9.31
N THR A 74 -48.01 -94.04 9.56
CA THR A 74 -48.22 -93.19 10.76
C THR A 74 -47.35 -91.95 10.98
N CYS A 75 -47.76 -90.83 10.37
CA CYS A 75 -48.40 -89.71 11.08
C CYS A 75 -48.87 -88.66 10.06
N LYS A 76 -50.19 -88.54 9.84
CA LYS A 76 -50.75 -87.35 9.19
C LYS A 76 -50.43 -86.16 10.11
N PRO A 77 -49.86 -85.04 9.62
CA PRO A 77 -49.66 -83.87 10.46
C PRO A 77 -51.03 -83.45 11.00
N ASP A 78 -51.16 -83.40 12.33
CA ASP A 78 -52.35 -82.87 12.97
C ASP A 78 -52.57 -81.44 12.47
N ILE A 79 -53.80 -81.08 12.11
CA ILE A 79 -54.18 -79.75 11.59
C ILE A 79 -53.67 -78.65 12.53
N ASN A 80 -53.62 -78.94 13.84
CA ASN A 80 -53.10 -78.02 14.85
C ASN A 80 -51.58 -77.78 14.74
N SER A 81 -50.79 -78.72 14.22
CA SER A 81 -49.34 -78.54 14.00
C SER A 81 -49.08 -77.58 12.83
N VAL A 82 -49.78 -77.76 11.72
CA VAL A 82 -49.70 -76.87 10.55
C VAL A 82 -50.18 -75.46 10.91
N LEU A 83 -51.28 -75.36 11.67
CA LEU A 83 -51.78 -74.06 12.15
C LEU A 83 -50.77 -73.35 13.07
N ARG A 84 -50.03 -74.11 13.89
CA ARG A 84 -48.99 -73.58 14.77
C ARG A 84 -47.77 -73.08 13.97
N GLU A 85 -47.36 -73.81 12.95
CA GLU A 85 -46.29 -73.39 12.04
C GLU A 85 -46.68 -72.15 11.23
N MET A 86 -47.90 -72.10 10.68
CA MET A 86 -48.41 -70.90 10.01
C MET A 86 -48.51 -69.71 10.96
N SER A 87 -48.92 -69.92 12.21
CA SER A 87 -48.96 -68.87 13.23
C SER A 87 -47.57 -68.36 13.57
N ALA A 88 -46.56 -69.24 13.62
CA ALA A 88 -45.17 -68.88 13.86
C ALA A 88 -44.60 -68.07 12.68
N LEU A 89 -44.82 -68.50 11.43
CA LEU A 89 -44.40 -67.77 10.23
C LEU A 89 -45.07 -66.40 10.10
N LEU A 90 -46.37 -66.30 10.42
CA LEU A 90 -47.07 -65.01 10.46
C LEU A 90 -46.53 -64.09 11.55
N ALA A 91 -46.16 -64.64 12.71
CA ALA A 91 -45.54 -63.86 13.78
C ALA A 91 -44.15 -63.35 13.38
N GLU A 92 -43.36 -64.17 12.69
CA GLU A 92 -42.03 -63.85 12.19
C GLU A 92 -42.09 -62.78 11.09
N LEU A 93 -42.98 -62.94 10.10
CA LEU A 93 -43.23 -61.94 9.07
C LEU A 93 -43.66 -60.59 9.67
N LYS A 94 -44.53 -60.63 10.70
CA LYS A 94 -44.99 -59.42 11.40
C LYS A 94 -43.89 -58.78 12.25
N ALA A 95 -42.88 -59.54 12.68
CA ALA A 95 -41.71 -58.99 13.34
C ALA A 95 -40.79 -58.30 12.31
N GLU A 96 -40.60 -58.91 11.14
CA GLU A 96 -39.78 -58.35 10.06
C GLU A 96 -40.38 -57.07 9.48
N ILE A 97 -41.70 -57.00 9.27
CA ILE A 97 -42.39 -55.76 8.85
C ILE A 97 -42.16 -54.64 9.87
N ARG A 98 -42.22 -54.95 11.18
CA ARG A 98 -41.97 -53.96 12.23
C ARG A 98 -40.51 -53.51 12.28
N HIS A 99 -39.57 -54.39 11.98
CA HIS A 99 -38.16 -54.03 11.86
C HIS A 99 -37.93 -53.10 10.66
N LEU A 100 -38.44 -53.48 9.49
CA LEU A 100 -38.34 -52.67 8.27
C LEU A 100 -39.00 -51.30 8.41
N GLN A 101 -40.13 -51.20 9.11
CA GLN A 101 -40.76 -49.91 9.42
C GLN A 101 -39.83 -49.02 10.25
N LYS A 102 -39.21 -49.55 11.32
CA LYS A 102 -38.26 -48.80 12.15
C LYS A 102 -37.02 -48.38 11.36
N GLU A 103 -36.50 -49.26 10.51
CA GLU A 103 -35.34 -48.95 9.67
C GLU A 103 -35.64 -47.85 8.65
N ASN A 104 -36.85 -47.87 8.06
CA ASN A 104 -37.30 -46.83 7.14
C ASN A 104 -37.51 -45.48 7.83
N GLU A 105 -38.04 -45.47 9.06
CA GLU A 105 -38.13 -44.27 9.90
C GLU A 105 -36.73 -43.70 10.24
N ALA A 106 -35.77 -44.56 10.58
CA ALA A 106 -34.40 -44.17 10.86
C ALA A 106 -33.70 -43.60 9.61
N GLN A 107 -33.91 -44.21 8.44
CA GLN A 107 -33.40 -43.70 7.16
C GLN A 107 -34.01 -42.34 6.81
N ALA A 108 -35.32 -42.17 6.99
CA ALA A 108 -36.00 -40.89 6.77
C ALA A 108 -35.45 -39.78 7.69
N ALA A 109 -35.12 -40.09 8.95
CA ALA A 109 -34.48 -39.14 9.86
C ALA A 109 -33.08 -38.73 9.38
N LYS A 110 -32.28 -39.69 8.91
CA LYS A 110 -30.92 -39.42 8.39
C LYS A 110 -30.94 -38.58 7.10
N VAL A 111 -31.92 -38.79 6.22
CA VAL A 111 -32.11 -37.95 5.03
C VAL A 111 -32.40 -36.51 5.41
N ARG A 112 -33.27 -36.27 6.41
CA ARG A 112 -33.56 -34.91 6.90
C ARG A 112 -32.34 -34.22 7.49
N GLU A 113 -31.49 -34.95 8.20
CA GLU A 113 -30.24 -34.41 8.74
C GLU A 113 -29.26 -34.02 7.61
N LEU A 114 -29.11 -34.88 6.60
CA LEU A 114 -28.28 -34.58 5.43
C LEU A 114 -28.81 -33.39 4.62
N GLU A 115 -30.13 -33.24 4.50
CA GLU A 115 -30.74 -32.06 3.88
C GLU A 115 -30.41 -30.79 4.66
N LEU A 116 -30.46 -30.83 6.00
CA LEU A 116 -30.09 -29.70 6.84
C LEU A 116 -28.62 -29.32 6.65
N GLN A 117 -27.70 -30.29 6.71
CA GLN A 117 -26.27 -30.07 6.48
C GLN A 117 -25.98 -29.51 5.08
N LYS A 118 -26.71 -29.96 4.05
CA LYS A 118 -26.59 -29.42 2.70
C LYS A 118 -26.95 -27.93 2.65
N THR A 119 -28.02 -27.52 3.34
CA THR A 119 -28.39 -26.09 3.39
C THR A 119 -27.37 -25.23 4.13
N GLU A 120 -26.73 -25.77 5.17
CA GLU A 120 -25.64 -25.08 5.88
C GLU A 120 -24.39 -24.93 5.00
N LEU A 121 -24.05 -25.98 4.24
CA LEU A 121 -22.93 -25.95 3.29
C LEU A 121 -23.15 -24.91 2.18
N ASP A 122 -24.37 -24.82 1.64
CA ASP A 122 -24.72 -23.82 0.63
C ASP A 122 -24.58 -22.39 1.19
N LYS A 123 -25.04 -22.13 2.41
CA LYS A 123 -24.86 -20.83 3.09
C LYS A 123 -23.39 -20.50 3.31
N LEU A 124 -22.59 -21.46 3.76
CA LEU A 124 -21.16 -21.26 4.01
C LEU A 124 -20.42 -20.96 2.71
N LYS A 125 -20.78 -21.64 1.61
CA LYS A 125 -20.22 -21.40 0.28
C LYS A 125 -20.53 -19.99 -0.24
N GLU A 126 -21.76 -19.50 -0.06
CA GLU A 126 -22.13 -18.12 -0.41
C GLU A 126 -21.32 -17.10 0.40
N GLN A 127 -21.16 -17.34 1.71
CA GLN A 127 -20.37 -16.48 2.58
C GLN A 127 -18.88 -16.43 2.14
N HIS A 128 -18.27 -17.57 1.80
CA HIS A 128 -16.91 -17.60 1.29
C HIS A 128 -16.74 -16.86 -0.03
N GLN A 129 -17.72 -16.97 -0.94
CA GLN A 129 -17.69 -16.21 -2.19
C GLN A 129 -17.79 -14.70 -1.96
N ALA A 130 -18.68 -14.27 -1.06
CA ALA A 130 -18.79 -12.86 -0.67
C ALA A 130 -17.49 -12.33 -0.03
N GLN A 131 -16.85 -13.15 0.82
CA GLN A 131 -15.60 -12.78 1.46
C GLN A 131 -14.44 -12.72 0.46
N ALA A 132 -14.37 -13.65 -0.51
CA ALA A 132 -13.40 -13.61 -1.60
C ALA A 132 -13.56 -12.36 -2.48
N ALA A 133 -14.80 -11.91 -2.74
CA ALA A 133 -15.05 -10.67 -3.46
C ALA A 133 -14.52 -9.45 -2.69
N LYS A 134 -14.75 -9.40 -1.37
CA LYS A 134 -14.25 -8.32 -0.51
C LYS A 134 -12.72 -8.28 -0.43
N VAL A 135 -12.05 -9.44 -0.43
CA VAL A 135 -10.58 -9.52 -0.46
C VAL A 135 -10.03 -8.92 -1.75
N LYS A 136 -10.63 -9.22 -2.91
CA LYS A 136 -10.22 -8.62 -4.19
C LYS A 136 -10.33 -7.10 -4.20
N GLU A 137 -11.39 -6.56 -3.59
CA GLU A 137 -11.57 -5.11 -3.46
C GLU A 137 -10.46 -4.48 -2.58
N LEU A 138 -10.12 -5.12 -1.46
CA LEU A 138 -9.03 -4.67 -0.60
C LEU A 138 -7.66 -4.74 -1.29
N GLU A 139 -7.42 -5.74 -2.15
CA GLU A 139 -6.19 -5.85 -2.93
C GLU A 139 -6.06 -4.71 -3.95
N LEU A 140 -7.17 -4.31 -4.61
CA LEU A 140 -7.18 -3.17 -5.53
C LEU A 140 -6.88 -1.86 -4.79
N LEU A 141 -7.54 -1.61 -3.66
CA LEU A 141 -7.28 -0.42 -2.84
C LEU A 141 -5.83 -0.36 -2.35
N ARG A 142 -5.24 -1.50 -2.01
CA ARG A 142 -3.83 -1.59 -1.61
C ARG A 142 -2.89 -1.20 -2.75
N ALA A 143 -3.17 -1.66 -3.97
CA ALA A 143 -2.39 -1.29 -5.14
C ALA A 143 -2.44 0.22 -5.44
N GLU A 144 -3.61 0.85 -5.29
CA GLU A 144 -3.76 2.30 -5.43
C GLU A 144 -2.97 3.07 -4.36
N MET A 145 -3.03 2.60 -3.10
CA MET A 145 -2.25 3.18 -2.01
C MET A 145 -0.73 3.11 -2.27
N ASP A 146 -0.24 1.99 -2.79
CA ASP A 146 1.18 1.82 -3.10
C ASP A 146 1.62 2.78 -4.23
N LYS A 147 0.77 2.98 -5.24
CA LYS A 147 1.01 3.95 -6.32
C LYS A 147 1.08 5.38 -5.78
N LEU A 148 0.11 5.80 -4.97
CA LEU A 148 0.09 7.13 -4.34
C LEU A 148 1.33 7.37 -3.47
N LYS A 149 1.79 6.33 -2.76
CA LYS A 149 3.00 6.41 -1.94
C LYS A 149 4.25 6.61 -2.79
N GLN A 150 4.35 5.91 -3.92
CA GLN A 150 5.46 6.08 -4.86
C GLN A 150 5.47 7.49 -5.47
N ASP A 151 4.31 7.99 -5.91
CA ASP A 151 4.17 9.34 -6.47
C ASP A 151 4.56 10.42 -5.44
N SER A 152 4.11 10.27 -4.19
CA SER A 152 4.48 11.19 -3.10
C SER A 152 5.99 11.19 -2.82
N GLN A 153 6.64 10.03 -2.87
CA GLN A 153 8.10 9.94 -2.71
C GLN A 153 8.85 10.61 -3.88
N ALA A 154 8.39 10.41 -5.11
CA ALA A 154 8.97 11.06 -6.29
C ALA A 154 8.84 12.59 -6.21
N GLN A 155 7.67 13.11 -5.85
CA GLN A 155 7.43 14.53 -5.61
C GLN A 155 8.36 15.11 -4.52
N GLY A 156 8.61 14.34 -3.46
CA GLY A 156 9.56 14.72 -2.42
C GLY A 156 10.99 14.91 -2.95
N GLY A 157 11.44 14.03 -3.84
CA GLY A 157 12.76 14.14 -4.49
C GLY A 157 12.88 15.34 -5.43
N GLU A 158 11.84 15.62 -6.22
CA GLU A 158 11.80 16.81 -7.08
C GLU A 158 11.83 18.10 -6.26
N LEU A 159 11.09 18.16 -5.15
CA LEU A 159 11.06 19.34 -4.28
C LEU A 159 12.43 19.67 -3.68
N ILE A 160 13.19 18.66 -3.27
CA ILE A 160 14.57 18.83 -2.78
C ILE A 160 15.45 19.44 -3.88
N THR A 161 15.28 18.98 -5.12
CA THR A 161 16.04 19.47 -6.28
C THR A 161 15.65 20.90 -6.66
N ILE A 162 14.36 21.24 -6.60
CA ILE A 162 13.89 22.61 -6.83
C ILE A 162 14.43 23.54 -5.74
N LYS A 163 14.41 23.10 -4.47
CA LYS A 163 14.93 23.89 -3.34
C LYS A 163 16.42 24.19 -3.47
N SER A 164 17.24 23.21 -3.88
CA SER A 164 18.67 23.43 -4.08
C SER A 164 18.94 24.41 -5.23
N ARG A 165 18.22 24.28 -6.35
CA ARG A 165 18.29 25.23 -7.46
C ARG A 165 17.87 26.64 -7.05
N ALA A 166 16.78 26.78 -6.29
CA ALA A 166 16.30 28.08 -5.81
C ALA A 166 17.36 28.80 -4.96
N ASN A 167 17.98 28.10 -4.01
CA ASN A 167 19.05 28.67 -3.18
C ASN A 167 20.26 29.13 -4.03
N ILE A 168 20.62 28.36 -5.07
CA ILE A 168 21.70 28.76 -5.98
C ILE A 168 21.32 30.02 -6.75
N THR A 169 20.11 30.08 -7.29
CA THR A 169 19.60 31.26 -8.01
C THR A 169 19.55 32.49 -7.11
N GLU A 170 19.08 32.34 -5.86
CA GLU A 170 19.05 33.43 -4.89
C GLU A 170 20.46 33.98 -4.61
N ASN A 171 21.43 33.10 -4.37
CA ASN A 171 22.83 33.50 -4.21
C ASN A 171 23.39 34.21 -5.45
N GLN A 172 23.05 33.74 -6.65
CA GLN A 172 23.45 34.36 -7.90
C GLN A 172 22.82 35.74 -8.11
N VAL A 173 21.53 35.89 -7.80
CA VAL A 173 20.80 37.17 -7.89
C VAL A 173 21.39 38.18 -6.91
N GLU A 174 21.68 37.77 -5.68
CA GLU A 174 22.33 38.63 -4.70
C GLU A 174 23.76 39.04 -5.12
N ALA A 175 24.52 38.13 -5.75
CA ALA A 175 25.83 38.47 -6.30
C ALA A 175 25.73 39.49 -7.44
N LEU A 176 24.81 39.30 -8.39
CA LEU A 176 24.57 40.22 -9.51
C LEU A 176 24.07 41.58 -9.03
N LYS A 177 23.24 41.62 -7.99
CA LYS A 177 22.77 42.86 -7.39
C LYS A 177 23.92 43.66 -6.78
N ARG A 178 24.83 43.01 -6.05
CA ARG A 178 26.04 43.67 -5.52
C ARG A 178 26.94 44.23 -6.61
N GLU A 179 27.11 43.47 -7.71
CA GLU A 179 27.85 43.91 -8.89
C GLU A 179 27.19 45.14 -9.54
N ALA A 180 25.87 45.11 -9.74
CA ALA A 180 25.12 46.21 -10.31
C ALA A 180 25.13 47.48 -9.43
N GLU A 181 25.15 47.33 -8.10
CA GLU A 181 25.19 48.43 -7.14
C GLU A 181 26.62 49.00 -6.95
N GLY A 182 27.65 48.37 -7.51
CA GLY A 182 29.04 48.80 -7.36
C GLY A 182 29.56 48.73 -5.92
N SER A 183 29.03 47.79 -5.12
CA SER A 183 29.38 47.65 -3.70
C SER A 183 30.41 46.53 -3.47
N PHE A 184 31.34 46.77 -2.55
CA PHE A 184 32.30 45.80 -2.05
C PHE A 184 31.80 45.22 -0.74
N THR A 185 31.86 43.89 -0.57
CA THR A 185 31.58 43.21 0.71
C THR A 185 32.83 42.48 1.17
N ALA A 186 33.27 42.72 2.40
CA ALA A 186 34.47 42.08 2.94
C ALA A 186 34.26 40.56 3.12
N PRO A 187 35.04 39.71 2.41
CA PRO A 187 34.90 38.25 2.51
C PRO A 187 35.59 37.67 3.76
N VAL A 188 36.58 38.38 4.31
CA VAL A 188 37.36 37.99 5.49
C VAL A 188 37.55 39.20 6.39
N ARG A 189 37.81 38.99 7.68
CA ARG A 189 38.21 40.07 8.57
C ARG A 189 39.64 40.51 8.23
N GLY A 190 39.88 41.81 8.13
CA GLY A 190 41.20 42.32 7.81
C GLY A 190 41.28 43.83 7.62
N ALA A 191 42.50 44.32 7.39
CA ALA A 191 42.75 45.71 7.03
C ALA A 191 42.67 45.87 5.51
N TYR A 192 41.76 46.70 5.03
CA TYR A 192 41.52 46.97 3.60
C TYR A 192 41.86 48.41 3.27
N HIS A 193 42.58 48.63 2.18
CA HIS A 193 42.81 49.97 1.63
C HIS A 193 41.83 50.25 0.50
N PHE A 194 41.22 51.43 0.50
CA PHE A 194 40.34 51.92 -0.57
C PHE A 194 40.79 53.30 -1.02
N GLU A 195 40.74 53.53 -2.32
CA GLU A 195 40.99 54.84 -2.91
C GLU A 195 40.05 55.05 -4.10
N PHE A 196 39.76 56.30 -4.41
CA PHE A 196 39.02 56.64 -5.62
C PHE A 196 39.51 57.95 -6.22
N TYR A 197 39.33 58.05 -7.53
CA TYR A 197 39.65 59.23 -8.33
C TYR A 197 38.41 59.53 -9.18
N VAL A 198 37.81 60.70 -8.99
CA VAL A 198 36.58 61.08 -9.67
C VAL A 198 36.84 62.37 -10.44
N LEU A 199 36.46 62.39 -11.71
CA LEU A 199 36.56 63.58 -12.55
C LEU A 199 35.20 64.30 -12.55
N GLY A 200 35.22 65.61 -12.32
CA GLY A 200 34.11 66.52 -12.57
C GLY A 200 34.37 67.35 -13.83
N TYR A 201 33.28 67.86 -14.39
CA TYR A 201 33.33 68.68 -15.61
C TYR A 201 32.31 69.81 -15.53
N HIS A 202 32.65 70.93 -16.17
CA HIS A 202 31.88 72.18 -16.16
C HIS A 202 31.71 72.78 -14.75
N SER A 203 30.66 73.58 -14.54
CA SER A 203 30.38 74.33 -13.32
C SER A 203 29.72 73.50 -12.21
N HIS A 204 29.91 72.18 -12.21
CA HIS A 204 29.40 71.29 -11.16
C HIS A 204 30.56 70.84 -10.25
N PRO A 205 30.35 70.72 -8.94
CA PRO A 205 31.37 70.17 -8.05
C PRO A 205 31.59 68.68 -8.31
N SER A 206 32.82 68.21 -8.14
CA SER A 206 33.17 66.79 -8.13
C SER A 206 33.25 66.34 -6.68
N ALA A 207 32.35 65.46 -6.25
CA ALA A 207 32.38 64.99 -4.87
C ALA A 207 31.76 63.61 -4.68
N ALA A 208 32.45 62.75 -3.95
CA ALA A 208 31.96 61.44 -3.56
C ALA A 208 32.35 61.12 -2.13
N VAL A 209 31.54 60.28 -1.50
CA VAL A 209 31.72 59.77 -0.15
C VAL A 209 31.94 58.27 -0.19
N LEU A 210 32.96 57.78 0.52
CA LEU A 210 33.05 56.37 0.84
C LEU A 210 32.16 56.07 2.05
N VAL A 211 31.22 55.15 1.86
CA VAL A 211 30.25 54.73 2.89
C VAL A 211 30.58 53.31 3.33
N LYS A 212 30.66 53.06 4.64
CA LYS A 212 30.75 51.71 5.24
C LYS A 212 29.47 51.45 6.02
N ASN A 213 28.71 50.40 5.70
CA ASN A 213 27.49 50.00 6.41
C ASN A 213 26.49 51.15 6.65
N GLY A 214 26.40 52.10 5.71
CA GLY A 214 25.54 53.29 5.81
C GLY A 214 26.18 54.49 6.52
N GLU A 215 27.34 54.33 7.15
CA GLU A 215 28.10 55.40 7.78
C GLU A 215 29.07 56.08 6.81
N HIS A 216 29.11 57.41 6.83
CA HIS A 216 30.05 58.21 6.07
C HIS A 216 31.46 58.09 6.68
N ILE A 217 32.43 57.58 5.90
CA ILE A 217 33.81 57.43 6.37
C ILE A 217 34.65 58.65 5.97
N PHE A 218 34.80 58.91 4.67
CA PHE A 218 35.51 60.07 4.18
C PHE A 218 34.90 60.57 2.86
N MET A 219 35.22 61.81 2.52
CA MET A 219 34.79 62.48 1.31
C MET A 219 36.02 62.96 0.52
N ALA A 220 35.90 62.96 -0.81
CA ALA A 220 36.68 63.86 -1.66
C ALA A 220 35.71 64.88 -2.25
N TYR A 221 36.10 66.14 -2.26
CA TYR A 221 35.29 67.24 -2.77
C TYR A 221 36.21 68.24 -3.48
N GLU A 222 35.83 68.63 -4.68
CA GLU A 222 36.49 69.69 -5.44
C GLU A 222 35.41 70.58 -6.08
N HIS A 223 35.58 71.90 -5.96
CA HIS A 223 34.61 72.86 -6.46
C HIS A 223 35.08 73.48 -7.76
N SER A 224 34.33 73.26 -8.85
CA SER A 224 34.61 73.92 -10.11
C SER A 224 33.93 75.27 -10.19
N THR A 225 34.73 76.35 -10.29
CA THR A 225 34.25 77.73 -10.46
C THR A 225 34.21 78.19 -11.92
N SER A 226 34.60 77.33 -12.87
CA SER A 226 34.74 77.68 -14.29
C SER A 226 34.49 76.47 -15.20
N SER A 227 34.56 76.64 -16.53
CA SER A 227 34.31 75.56 -17.50
C SER A 227 35.44 74.52 -17.60
N HIS A 228 36.28 74.38 -16.57
CA HIS A 228 37.42 73.47 -16.57
C HIS A 228 37.08 72.11 -15.92
N THR A 229 37.88 71.10 -16.22
CA THR A 229 37.87 69.82 -15.53
C THR A 229 38.43 69.97 -14.12
N VAL A 230 37.79 69.34 -13.15
CA VAL A 230 38.27 69.23 -11.76
C VAL A 230 38.36 67.76 -11.39
N SER A 231 39.30 67.37 -10.54
CA SER A 231 39.40 66.00 -10.05
C SER A 231 39.40 66.01 -8.53
N SER A 232 38.58 65.14 -7.93
CA SER A 232 38.56 64.88 -6.51
C SER A 232 39.04 63.45 -6.26
N SER A 233 39.95 63.28 -5.30
CA SER A 233 40.47 61.97 -4.92
C SER A 233 40.79 61.93 -3.44
N ASN A 234 40.61 60.77 -2.83
CA ASN A 234 40.98 60.51 -1.43
C ASN A 234 41.06 58.99 -1.21
N GLY A 235 41.67 58.55 -0.10
CA GLY A 235 41.85 57.15 0.22
C GLY A 235 41.99 56.90 1.73
N VAL A 236 41.68 55.68 2.16
CA VAL A 236 41.66 55.30 3.58
C VAL A 236 42.00 53.82 3.75
N THR A 237 42.47 53.45 4.94
CA THR A 237 42.56 52.05 5.38
C THR A 237 41.53 51.78 6.48
N LEU A 238 40.70 50.76 6.31
CA LEU A 238 39.65 50.36 7.26
C LEU A 238 39.85 48.93 7.74
N LEU A 239 39.56 48.70 9.01
CA LEU A 239 39.31 47.37 9.53
C LEU A 239 37.87 46.98 9.18
N LEU A 240 37.72 45.88 8.44
CA LEU A 240 36.42 45.35 8.04
C LEU A 240 36.20 43.97 8.68
N GLU A 241 34.97 43.74 9.14
CA GLU A 241 34.47 42.43 9.54
C GLU A 241 33.87 41.69 8.33
N VAL A 242 33.71 40.37 8.44
CA VAL A 242 33.06 39.57 7.38
C VAL A 242 31.62 40.07 7.17
N GLY A 243 31.32 40.46 5.93
CA GLY A 243 30.00 40.98 5.57
C GLY A 243 29.86 42.50 5.64
N ASP A 244 30.87 43.24 6.10
CA ASP A 244 30.88 44.70 6.02
C ASP A 244 30.82 45.16 4.55
N VAL A 245 29.93 46.12 4.24
CA VAL A 245 29.69 46.63 2.89
C VAL A 245 30.26 48.04 2.74
N VAL A 246 31.02 48.27 1.66
CA VAL A 246 31.67 49.53 1.30
C VAL A 246 31.30 49.93 -0.13
N PHE A 247 30.88 51.18 -0.35
CA PHE A 247 30.58 51.70 -1.69
C PHE A 247 30.76 53.21 -1.77
N LEU A 248 30.80 53.75 -2.98
CA LEU A 248 30.84 55.19 -3.23
C LEU A 248 29.43 55.77 -3.39
N ARG A 249 29.18 56.91 -2.75
CA ARG A 249 27.96 57.70 -2.92
C ARG A 249 28.32 59.08 -3.47
N LEU A 250 27.71 59.44 -4.59
CA LEU A 250 27.80 60.79 -5.15
C LEU A 250 27.10 61.78 -4.20
N CYS A 251 27.77 62.90 -3.90
CA CYS A 251 27.18 63.95 -3.07
C CYS A 251 26.02 64.66 -3.80
N GLU A 252 25.04 65.14 -3.05
CA GLU A 252 23.93 65.90 -3.62
C GLU A 252 24.44 67.15 -4.36
N GLY A 253 23.98 67.35 -5.59
CA GLY A 253 24.40 68.47 -6.46
C GLY A 253 25.77 68.30 -7.11
N ALA A 254 26.53 67.24 -6.80
CA ALA A 254 27.81 66.92 -7.43
C ALA A 254 27.63 66.05 -8.69
N TRP A 255 28.61 66.11 -9.59
CA TRP A 255 28.59 65.40 -10.87
C TRP A 255 29.89 64.62 -11.09
N ILE A 256 29.75 63.43 -11.66
CA ILE A 256 30.85 62.62 -12.17
C ILE A 256 30.79 62.67 -13.68
N PHE A 257 31.88 63.09 -14.31
CA PHE A 257 32.04 63.06 -15.74
C PHE A 257 32.84 61.82 -16.15
N ASP A 258 32.35 61.14 -17.18
CA ASP A 258 33.09 60.06 -17.82
C ASP A 258 32.82 60.01 -19.33
N ASN A 259 33.76 59.44 -20.08
CA ASN A 259 33.64 59.22 -21.53
C ASN A 259 34.47 58.00 -21.98
N GLU A 260 34.72 57.85 -23.28
CA GLU A 260 35.48 56.73 -23.85
C GLU A 260 36.87 56.54 -23.22
N ASN A 261 37.44 57.57 -22.57
CA ASN A 261 38.73 57.52 -21.90
C ASN A 261 38.68 57.04 -20.44
N ARG A 262 37.49 56.78 -19.86
CA ARG A 262 37.31 56.19 -18.51
C ARG A 262 38.09 56.91 -17.41
N HIS A 263 37.68 58.12 -17.08
CA HIS A 263 38.46 59.02 -16.19
C HIS A 263 38.35 58.69 -14.71
N SER A 264 37.24 58.09 -14.29
CA SER A 264 36.95 57.86 -12.87
C SER A 264 37.24 56.41 -12.49
N THR A 265 37.84 56.21 -11.31
CA THR A 265 38.23 54.89 -10.80
C THR A 265 37.87 54.75 -9.32
N PHE A 266 37.53 53.53 -8.92
CA PHE A 266 37.36 53.11 -7.54
C PHE A 266 38.08 51.78 -7.36
N SER A 267 39.01 51.72 -6.42
CA SER A 267 39.81 50.52 -6.15
C SER A 267 39.88 50.24 -4.66
N GLY A 268 40.08 48.96 -4.35
CA GLY A 268 40.36 48.54 -2.99
C GLY A 268 40.97 47.15 -2.94
N HIS A 269 41.78 46.90 -1.92
CA HIS A 269 42.45 45.61 -1.73
C HIS A 269 42.70 45.30 -0.26
N LEU A 270 42.77 44.00 0.06
CA LEU A 270 43.16 43.50 1.38
C LEU A 270 44.66 43.71 1.57
N LEU A 271 45.06 44.35 2.67
CA LEU A 271 46.45 44.46 3.09
C LEU A 271 46.91 43.22 3.86
N PHE A 272 46.16 42.86 4.91
CA PHE A 272 46.41 41.65 5.69
C PHE A 272 45.14 41.18 6.43
N PRO A 273 44.90 39.86 6.49
CA PRO A 273 43.82 39.28 7.30
C PRO A 273 44.13 39.37 8.80
N MET A 274 43.10 39.36 9.63
CA MET A 274 43.20 39.48 11.11
C MET A 274 42.44 38.38 11.82
#